data_AF-A0A537VWX1-F1
#
_entry.id   AF-A0A537VWX1-F1
#
_cell.length_a   1.000
_cell.length_b   1.000
_cell.length_c   1.000
_cell.angle_alpha   90.00
_cell.angle_beta   90.00
_cell.angle_gamma   90.00
#
_symmetry.space_group_name_H-M   'P 1'
#
loop_
_entity.id
_entity.type
_entity.pdbx_description
1 polymer ?
#
loop_
_entity_poly.entity_id
_entity_poly.type
_entity_poly.pdbx_seq_one_letter_code
_entity_poly.pdbx_strand_id
1 'polypeptide(L)' 'MSDLVSVAGLRKVYPDGTEAVRDIDFGVREGEFFGFLGPNGAGKSTTMKMLITL' A
#
# COMPACT_ATOMS: atom_id res chain seq x y z
N MET A 1 -17.81 3.56 12.84
CA MET A 1 -16.63 2.69 13.05
C MET A 1 -15.56 3.19 12.09
N SER A 2 -14.42 3.65 12.59
CA SER A 2 -13.28 4.07 11.78
C SER A 2 -12.35 2.88 11.54
N ASP A 3 -11.70 2.82 10.40
CA ASP A 3 -10.61 1.87 10.17
C ASP A 3 -9.42 2.19 11.09
N LEU A 4 -8.71 1.17 11.55
CA LEU A 4 -7.49 1.34 12.37
C LEU A 4 -6.34 1.87 11.50
N VAL A 5 -6.28 1.43 10.24
CA VAL A 5 -5.40 1.95 9.21
C VAL A 5 -6.26 2.42 8.04
N SER A 6 -6.08 3.66 7.59
CA SER A 6 -6.76 4.20 6.42
C SER A 6 -5.74 4.76 5.44
N VAL A 7 -5.84 4.32 4.19
CA VAL A 7 -4.97 4.68 3.08
C VAL A 7 -5.84 5.23 1.97
N ALA A 8 -5.52 6.43 1.49
CA ALA A 8 -6.22 7.08 0.39
C ALA A 8 -5.22 7.71 -0.58
N GLY A 9 -5.43 7.48 -1.88
CA GLY A 9 -4.64 8.05 -2.97
C GLY A 9 -3.16 7.70 -2.89
N LEU A 10 -2.81 6.51 -2.35
CA LEU A 10 -1.41 6.18 -2.15
C LEU A 10 -0.74 5.95 -3.51
N ARG A 11 0.29 6.75 -3.79
CA ARG A 11 1.00 6.75 -5.06
C ARG A 11 2.51 6.80 -4.85
N LYS A 12 3.24 6.02 -5.64
CA LYS A 12 4.71 6.02 -5.66
C LYS A 12 5.26 5.89 -7.06
N VAL A 13 6.02 6.90 -7.45
CA VAL A 13 6.87 6.88 -8.64
C VAL A 13 8.33 6.89 -8.18
N TYR A 14 9.14 5.98 -8.72
CA TYR A 14 10.58 5.94 -8.51
C TYR A 14 11.31 6.90 -9.46
N PRO A 15 12.58 7.25 -9.20
CA PRO A 15 13.33 8.21 -10.03
C PRO A 15 13.50 7.80 -11.50
N ASP A 16 13.44 6.51 -11.78
CA ASP A 16 13.48 5.94 -13.14
C ASP A 16 12.14 6.07 -13.90
N GLY A 17 11.13 6.68 -13.27
CA GLY A 17 9.79 6.82 -13.82
C GLY A 17 8.88 5.62 -13.54
N THR A 18 9.35 4.58 -12.86
CA THR A 18 8.53 3.41 -12.54
C THR A 18 7.44 3.79 -11.53
N GLU A 19 6.18 3.71 -11.95
CA GLU A 19 5.02 3.91 -11.09
C GLU A 19 4.65 2.60 -10.38
N ALA A 20 5.24 2.41 -9.19
CA ALA A 20 5.13 1.19 -8.41
C ALA A 20 3.83 1.08 -7.61
N VAL A 21 3.18 2.21 -7.29
CA VAL A 21 1.86 2.25 -6.65
C VAL A 21 1.03 3.33 -7.34
N ARG A 22 -0.18 2.99 -7.76
CA ARG A 22 -1.07 3.80 -8.60
C ARG A 22 -2.38 4.07 -7.87
N ASP A 23 -2.44 5.18 -7.13
CA ASP A 23 -3.65 5.71 -6.50
C ASP A 23 -4.51 4.64 -5.81
N ILE A 24 -3.91 3.92 -4.84
CA ILE A 24 -4.63 2.87 -4.12
C ILE A 24 -5.30 3.40 -2.85
N ASP A 25 -6.51 2.89 -2.61
CA ASP A 25 -7.32 3.17 -1.43
C ASP A 25 -7.62 1.86 -0.70
N PHE A 26 -7.43 1.82 0.61
CA PHE A 26 -7.93 0.72 1.45
C PHE A 26 -8.00 1.10 2.93
N GLY A 27 -8.83 0.36 3.66
CA GLY A 27 -8.94 0.41 5.11
C GLY A 27 -8.61 -0.95 5.72
N VAL A 28 -8.04 -0.96 6.91
CA VAL A 28 -7.86 -2.17 7.73
C VAL A 28 -8.51 -1.93 9.08
N ARG A 29 -9.44 -2.81 9.44
CA ARG A 29 -10.16 -2.74 10.72
C ARG A 29 -9.32 -3.29 11.87
N GLU A 30 -9.66 -2.91 13.08
CA GLU A 30 -9.05 -3.49 14.28
C GLU A 30 -9.30 -5.02 14.31
N GLY A 31 -8.23 -5.80 14.51
CA GLY A 31 -8.27 -7.25 14.54
C GLY A 31 -8.34 -7.94 13.16
N GLU A 32 -8.35 -7.18 12.06
CA GLU A 32 -8.36 -7.75 10.71
C GLU A 32 -6.98 -8.26 10.28
N PHE A 33 -6.94 -9.48 9.72
CA PHE A 33 -5.74 -10.00 9.07
C PHE A 33 -5.72 -9.56 7.60
N PHE A 34 -4.81 -8.65 7.27
CA PHE A 34 -4.70 -8.04 5.94
C PHE A 34 -3.36 -8.39 5.25
N GLY A 35 -3.40 -8.66 3.95
CA GLY A 35 -2.21 -8.96 3.16
C GLY A 35 -2.36 -8.64 1.67
N PHE A 36 -1.26 -8.26 1.03
CA PHE A 36 -1.22 -8.03 -0.42
C PHE A 36 -0.86 -9.32 -1.17
N LEU A 37 -1.66 -9.65 -2.20
CA LEU A 37 -1.40 -10.78 -3.11
C LEU A 37 -1.19 -10.29 -4.54
N GLY A 38 -0.26 -10.91 -5.26
CA GLY A 38 0.01 -10.59 -6.66
C GLY A 38 1.41 -11.01 -7.11
N PRO A 39 1.71 -10.93 -8.41
CA PRO A 39 3.02 -11.31 -8.96
C PRO A 39 4.16 -10.39 -8.48
N ASN A 40 5.40 -10.77 -8.75
CA ASN A 40 6.55 -9.91 -8.52
C ASN A 40 6.44 -8.62 -9.34
N GLY A 41 6.81 -7.49 -8.73
CA GLY A 41 6.65 -6.17 -9.35
C GLY A 41 5.27 -5.52 -9.19
N ALA A 42 4.28 -6.21 -8.60
CA ALA A 42 2.93 -5.66 -8.41
C ALA A 42 2.79 -4.54 -7.35
N GLY A 43 3.90 -4.01 -6.82
CA GLY A 43 3.88 -2.92 -5.83
C GLY A 43 3.75 -3.35 -4.36
N LYS A 44 3.53 -4.63 -4.04
CA LYS A 44 3.30 -5.14 -2.66
C LYS A 44 4.31 -4.62 -1.62
N SER A 45 5.60 -4.87 -1.85
CA SER A 45 6.66 -4.45 -0.91
C SER A 45 6.86 -2.93 -0.90
N THR A 46 6.61 -2.26 -2.03
CA THR A 46 6.65 -0.79 -2.10
C THR A 46 5.53 -0.20 -1.25
N THR A 47 4.30 -0.70 -1.38
CA THR A 47 3.16 -0.30 -0.54
C THR A 47 3.47 -0.53 0.93
N MET A 48 3.97 -1.71 1.31
CA MET A 48 4.34 -1.98 2.72
C MET A 48 5.38 -0.98 3.25
N LYS A 49 6.46 -0.71 2.49
CA LYS A 49 7.49 0.27 2.87
C LYS A 49 6.97 1.70 2.99
N MET A 50 5.88 2.05 2.31
CA MET A 50 5.26 3.37 2.47
C MET A 50 4.45 3.49 3.77
N LEU A 51 3.94 2.37 4.28
CA LEU A 51 3.08 2.34 5.47
C LEU A 51 3.86 2.14 6.77
N ILE A 52 5.05 1.54 6.69
CA ILE A 52 5.92 1.27 7.84
C ILE A 52 7.17 2.14 7.77
N THR A 53 7.64 2.61 8.92
CA THR A 53 8.88 3.39 9.02
C THR A 53 10.11 2.49 8.81
N LEU A 54 10.54 2.27 7.56
CA LEU A 54 11.84 1.68 7.21
C LEU A 54 12.52 2.44 6.07
#